data_AF-A0A662V5Q3-F1
#
_entry.id   AF-A0A662V5Q3-F1
#
_cell.length_a   1.000
_cell.length_b   1.000
_cell.length_c   1.000
_cell.angle_alpha   90.00
_cell.angle_beta   90.00
_cell.angle_gamma   90.00
#
_symmetry.space_group_name_H-M   'P 1'
#
loop_
_entity.id
_entity.type
_entity.pdbx_description
1 polymer ?
#
loop_
_entity_poly.entity_id
_entity_poly.type
_entity_poly.pdbx_seq_one_letter_code
_entity_poly.pdbx_strand_id
1 'polypeptide(L)'
;MYYSLDISPVEISLIVLALALILDIVYSYHRGILYLIHPVHTCYVMGVKLAKLCQTKIYGCILWTICIIIHVVPVVLVLKYIYEFQLTLYIILATWILKCSFSIRLLIDIAWNAYECMVQGNWDEARYWAQQLVRRDVYRLSEPYVISAVIESLAESLVDGIVSPLTY
;
A
#
# COMPACT_ATOMS: atom_id res chain seq x y z
N MET A 1 -0.92 37.58 9.51
CA MET A 1 -1.72 37.58 8.28
C MET A 1 -1.91 36.12 7.86
N TYR A 2 -2.66 35.35 8.66
CA TYR A 2 -2.90 33.93 8.38
C TYR A 2 -4.25 33.82 7.69
N TYR A 3 -4.26 33.20 6.51
CA TYR A 3 -5.43 33.06 5.67
C TYR A 3 -6.58 32.41 6.45
N SER A 4 -7.66 33.16 6.54
CA SER A 4 -9.03 32.77 6.89
C SER A 4 -9.57 31.81 5.84
N LEU A 5 -9.10 30.57 5.90
CA LEU A 5 -9.78 29.44 5.31
C LEU A 5 -10.45 28.74 6.49
N ASP A 6 -11.75 28.95 6.68
CA ASP A 6 -12.59 28.20 7.63
C ASP A 6 -12.77 26.76 7.13
N ILE A 7 -11.65 26.08 6.85
CA ILE A 7 -11.64 24.68 6.43
C ILE A 7 -11.60 23.84 7.70
N SER A 8 -12.63 23.02 7.88
CA SER A 8 -12.70 22.11 9.01
C SER A 8 -11.65 21.00 8.91
N PRO A 9 -11.24 20.38 10.03
CA PRO A 9 -10.34 19.22 10.00
C PRO A 9 -10.84 18.07 9.12
N VAL A 10 -12.16 17.91 9.02
CA VAL A 10 -12.81 16.91 8.16
C VAL A 10 -12.58 17.25 6.69
N GLU A 11 -12.79 18.51 6.30
CA GLU A 11 -12.55 18.95 4.92
C GLU A 11 -11.07 18.81 4.53
N ILE A 12 -10.13 19.14 5.43
CA ILE A 12 -8.70 18.91 5.20
C ILE A 12 -8.44 17.43 4.93
N SER A 13 -9.03 16.54 5.74
CA SER A 13 -8.86 15.08 5.60
C SER A 13 -9.45 14.57 4.27
N LEU A 14 -10.59 15.09 3.84
CA LEU A 14 -11.20 14.76 2.55
C LEU A 14 -10.34 15.25 1.38
N ILE A 15 -9.74 16.44 1.48
CA ILE A 15 -8.81 16.96 0.47
C ILE A 15 -7.58 16.05 0.38
N VAL A 16 -6.98 15.69 1.51
CA VAL A 16 -5.82 14.78 1.56
C VAL A 16 -6.17 13.43 0.95
N LEU A 17 -7.33 12.85 1.28
CA LEU A 17 -7.81 11.60 0.70
C LEU A 17 -7.99 11.71 -0.82
N ALA A 18 -8.68 12.75 -1.30
CA ALA A 18 -8.92 12.93 -2.73
C ALA A 18 -7.61 13.09 -3.52
N LEU A 19 -6.68 13.90 -3.00
CA LEU A 19 -5.36 14.08 -3.61
C LEU A 19 -4.55 12.78 -3.60
N ALA A 20 -4.61 11.99 -2.54
CA ALA A 20 -3.90 10.71 -2.45
C ALA A 20 -4.44 9.69 -3.45
N LEU A 21 -5.77 9.64 -3.65
CA LEU A 21 -6.41 8.81 -4.68
C LEU A 21 -6.03 9.25 -6.10
N ILE A 22 -6.05 10.56 -6.38
CA ILE A 22 -5.59 11.10 -7.66
C ILE A 22 -4.12 10.72 -7.89
N LEU A 23 -3.28 10.85 -6.86
CA LEU A 23 -1.87 10.51 -6.95
C LEU A 23 -1.65 9.01 -7.19
N ASP A 24 -2.44 8.13 -6.60
CA ASP A 24 -2.40 6.69 -6.89
C ASP A 24 -2.76 6.38 -8.34
N ILE A 25 -3.77 7.06 -8.89
CA ILE A 25 -4.13 6.92 -10.29
C ILE A 25 -2.98 7.41 -11.19
N VAL A 26 -2.38 8.56 -10.92
CA VAL A 26 -1.31 9.10 -11.79
C VAL A 26 0.02 8.36 -11.62
N TYR A 27 0.31 7.91 -10.40
CA TYR A 27 1.57 7.30 -9.99
C TYR A 27 1.30 6.03 -9.16
N SER A 28 0.98 4.94 -9.86
CA SER A 28 0.48 3.71 -9.25
C SER A 28 1.54 2.87 -8.55
N TYR A 29 2.77 2.84 -9.08
CA TYR A 29 3.87 2.05 -8.55
C TYR A 29 5.11 2.90 -8.25
N HIS A 30 5.86 2.50 -7.24
CA HIS A 30 7.10 3.18 -6.86
C HIS A 30 8.29 2.59 -7.65
N ARG A 31 9.19 3.44 -8.17
CA ARG A 31 10.46 3.01 -8.80
C ARG A 31 11.68 3.72 -8.21
N GLY A 32 12.84 3.10 -8.38
CA GLY A 32 14.14 3.66 -7.99
C GLY A 32 14.19 4.05 -6.51
N ILE A 33 14.63 5.27 -6.22
CA ILE A 33 14.80 5.76 -4.85
C ILE A 33 13.48 5.74 -4.08
N LEU A 34 12.36 6.10 -4.72
CA LEU A 34 11.05 6.15 -4.08
C LEU A 34 10.56 4.77 -3.64
N TYR A 35 10.96 3.70 -4.33
CA TYR A 35 10.72 2.33 -3.90
C TYR A 35 11.58 1.96 -2.69
N LEU A 36 12.87 2.31 -2.73
CA LEU A 36 13.81 1.94 -1.67
C LEU A 36 13.48 2.55 -0.31
N ILE A 37 13.00 3.80 -0.30
CA ILE A 37 12.58 4.52 0.91
C ILE A 37 11.11 4.28 1.27
N HIS A 38 10.38 3.49 0.48
CA HIS A 38 8.96 3.26 0.72
C HIS A 38 8.75 2.55 2.08
N PRO A 39 7.82 3.01 2.93
CA PRO A 39 7.64 2.46 4.28
C PRO A 39 7.42 0.94 4.31
N VAL A 40 6.69 0.40 3.34
CA VAL A 40 6.46 -1.06 3.23
C VAL A 40 7.76 -1.81 2.92
N HIS A 41 8.62 -1.26 2.05
CA HIS A 41 9.89 -1.89 1.69
C HIS A 41 10.88 -1.82 2.86
N THR A 42 11.01 -0.67 3.53
CA THR A 42 11.88 -0.52 4.70
C THR A 42 11.42 -1.39 5.86
N CYS A 43 10.11 -1.47 6.10
CA CYS A 43 9.52 -2.35 7.11
C CYS A 43 9.75 -3.83 6.79
N TYR A 44 9.60 -4.24 5.53
CA TYR A 44 9.92 -5.59 5.07
C TYR A 44 11.39 -5.96 5.31
N VAL A 45 12.33 -5.11 4.86
CA VAL A 45 13.76 -5.35 5.01
C VAL A 45 14.14 -5.47 6.48
N MET A 46 13.62 -4.59 7.32
CA MET A 46 13.85 -4.64 8.76
C MET A 46 13.24 -5.90 9.38
N GLY A 47 12.01 -6.24 9.02
CA GLY A 47 11.32 -7.44 9.48
C GLY A 47 12.12 -8.71 9.18
N VAL A 48 12.58 -8.89 7.94
CA VAL A 48 13.38 -10.05 7.52
C VAL A 48 14.73 -10.10 8.24
N LYS A 49 15.39 -8.96 8.45
CA LYS A 49 16.69 -8.92 9.15
C LYS A 49 16.55 -9.28 10.62
N LEU A 50 15.57 -8.70 11.31
CA LEU A 50 15.34 -8.92 12.73
C LEU A 50 14.75 -10.31 13.01
N ALA A 51 13.85 -10.82 12.16
CA ALA A 51 13.27 -12.16 12.31
C ALA A 51 14.31 -13.30 12.32
N LYS A 52 15.52 -13.08 11.79
CA LYS A 52 16.63 -14.05 11.85
C LYS A 52 17.24 -14.19 13.25
N LEU A 53 17.01 -13.23 14.14
CA LEU A 53 17.63 -13.21 15.46
C LEU A 53 16.96 -14.18 16.43
N CYS A 54 15.62 -14.30 16.38
CA CYS A 54 14.87 -15.19 17.26
C CYS A 54 13.49 -15.53 16.66
N GLN A 55 12.99 -16.74 16.87
CA GLN A 55 11.71 -17.23 16.32
C GLN A 55 10.75 -17.66 17.43
N THR A 56 10.52 -16.78 18.42
CA THR A 56 9.55 -16.99 19.49
C THR A 56 8.35 -16.06 19.33
N LYS A 57 7.19 -16.43 19.91
CA LYS A 57 5.97 -15.59 19.87
C LYS A 57 6.21 -14.21 20.49
N ILE A 58 6.91 -14.17 21.62
CA ILE A 58 7.24 -12.91 22.32
C ILE A 58 8.13 -12.04 21.44
N TYR A 59 9.15 -12.63 20.81
CA TYR A 59 9.99 -11.91 19.89
C TYR A 59 9.21 -11.35 18.68
N GLY A 60 8.23 -12.10 18.17
CA GLY A 60 7.31 -11.61 17.13
C GLY A 60 6.57 -10.34 17.56
N CYS A 61 6.05 -10.28 18.79
CA CYS A 61 5.39 -9.09 19.33
C CYS A 61 6.37 -7.91 19.48
N ILE A 62 7.59 -8.17 19.96
CA ILE A 62 8.65 -7.15 20.06
C ILE A 62 8.99 -6.61 18.67
N LEU A 63 9.19 -7.50 17.69
CA LEU A 63 9.49 -7.13 16.32
C LEU A 63 8.40 -6.25 15.72
N TRP A 64 7.13 -6.66 15.84
CA TRP A 64 5.98 -5.87 15.40
C TRP A 64 5.96 -4.48 16.05
N THR A 65 6.20 -4.41 17.36
CA THR A 65 6.22 -3.15 18.11
C THR A 65 7.33 -2.22 17.62
N ILE A 66 8.54 -2.74 17.42
CA ILE A 66 9.69 -1.99 16.88
C ILE A 66 9.37 -1.48 15.47
N CYS A 67 8.80 -2.33 14.61
CA CYS A 67 8.42 -1.94 13.25
C CYS A 67 7.46 -0.75 13.24
N ILE A 68 6.41 -0.82 14.06
CA ILE A 68 5.42 0.25 14.18
C ILE A 68 6.04 1.52 14.74
N ILE A 69 6.80 1.44 15.85
CA ILE A 69 7.37 2.63 16.47
C ILE A 69 8.27 3.37 15.48
N ILE A 70 9.15 2.67 14.77
CA ILE A 70 10.09 3.27 13.83
C ILE A 70 9.39 3.92 12.63
N HIS A 71 8.31 3.32 12.12
CA HIS A 71 7.65 3.81 10.91
C HIS A 71 6.51 4.80 11.17
N VAL A 72 5.82 4.68 12.30
CA VAL A 72 4.61 5.47 12.59
C VAL A 72 4.91 6.69 13.46
N VAL A 73 5.70 6.54 14.53
CA VAL A 73 5.93 7.64 15.50
C VAL A 73 6.58 8.86 14.84
N PRO A 74 7.67 8.73 14.04
CA PRO A 74 8.26 9.90 13.38
C PRO A 74 7.28 10.59 12.45
N VAL A 75 6.49 9.83 11.71
CA VAL A 75 5.50 10.35 10.75
C VAL A 75 4.43 11.17 11.48
N VAL A 76 3.87 10.64 12.57
CA VAL A 76 2.85 11.33 13.36
C VAL A 76 3.41 12.61 13.99
N LEU A 77 4.63 12.56 14.55
CA LEU A 77 5.26 13.74 15.16
C LEU A 77 5.53 14.84 14.13
N VAL A 78 6.05 14.47 12.96
CA VAL A 78 6.32 15.41 11.86
C VAL A 78 5.03 16.03 11.36
N LEU A 79 3.99 15.24 11.10
CA LEU A 79 2.69 15.76 10.64
C LEU A 79 2.06 16.69 11.67
N LYS A 80 2.10 16.36 12.97
CA LYS A 80 1.58 17.23 14.03
C LYS A 80 2.29 18.57 14.05
N TYR A 81 3.62 18.58 14.01
CA TYR A 81 4.40 19.80 14.01
C TYR A 81 4.12 20.68 12.79
N ILE A 82 4.04 20.06 11.60
CA ILE A 82 3.81 20.80 10.35
C ILE A 82 2.38 21.33 10.27
N TYR A 83 1.39 20.62 10.82
CA TYR A 83 0.01 21.09 10.88
C TYR A 83 -0.11 22.43 11.61
N GLU A 84 0.61 22.58 12.73
CA GLU A 84 0.62 23.83 13.52
C GLU A 84 1.38 24.97 12.83
N PHE A 85 2.34 24.64 11.97
CA PHE A 85 3.22 25.61 11.33
C PHE A 85 2.74 26.07 9.94
N GLN A 86 2.37 25.14 9.05
CA GLN A 86 2.03 25.42 7.66
C GLN A 86 1.08 24.37 7.06
N LEU A 87 -0.21 24.72 7.00
CA LEU A 87 -1.28 23.85 6.53
C LEU A 87 -1.05 23.29 5.11
N THR A 88 -0.55 24.10 4.17
CA THR A 88 -0.28 23.62 2.80
C THR A 88 0.77 22.52 2.78
N LEU A 89 1.84 22.66 3.57
CA LEU A 89 2.90 21.65 3.66
C LEU A 89 2.38 20.38 4.33
N TYR A 90 1.51 20.53 5.33
CA TYR A 90 0.80 19.40 5.95
C TYR A 90 0.00 18.62 4.90
N ILE A 91 -0.82 19.30 4.08
CA ILE A 91 -1.64 18.64 3.05
C ILE A 91 -0.75 17.85 2.07
N ILE A 92 0.35 18.44 1.60
CA ILE A 92 1.27 17.78 0.66
C ILE A 92 1.87 16.52 1.28
N LEU A 93 2.39 16.61 2.50
CA LEU A 93 3.04 15.47 3.17
C LEU A 93 2.03 14.40 3.57
N ALA A 94 0.89 14.78 4.12
CA ALA A 94 -0.18 13.85 4.48
C ALA A 94 -0.70 13.11 3.25
N THR A 95 -0.86 13.81 2.11
CA THR A 95 -1.22 13.20 0.82
C THR A 95 -0.19 12.16 0.39
N TRP A 96 1.10 12.51 0.44
CA TRP A 96 2.17 11.58 0.06
C TRP A 96 2.23 10.35 0.96
N ILE A 97 2.14 10.55 2.28
CA ILE A 97 2.14 9.47 3.26
C ILE A 97 0.94 8.55 3.05
N LEU A 98 -0.25 9.13 2.87
CA LEU A 98 -1.48 8.38 2.65
C LEU A 98 -1.44 7.59 1.33
N LYS A 99 -0.89 8.16 0.24
CA LYS A 99 -0.62 7.41 -0.99
C LYS A 99 0.18 6.15 -0.66
N CYS A 100 1.27 6.25 0.11
CA CYS A 100 2.13 5.10 0.41
C CYS A 100 1.40 3.95 1.14
N SER A 101 0.17 4.16 1.62
CA SER A 101 -0.66 3.15 2.27
C SER A 101 -1.53 2.31 1.32
N PHE A 102 -1.71 2.72 0.05
CA PHE A 102 -2.51 1.97 -0.92
C PHE A 102 -1.93 2.00 -2.34
N SER A 103 -2.35 1.02 -3.16
CA SER A 103 -1.88 0.84 -4.54
C SER A 103 -3.01 0.34 -5.45
N ILE A 104 -4.11 1.11 -5.52
CA ILE A 104 -5.37 0.70 -6.16
C ILE A 104 -5.16 0.41 -7.64
N ARG A 105 -4.56 1.38 -8.36
CA ARG A 105 -4.31 1.24 -9.79
C ARG A 105 -3.37 0.07 -10.09
N LEU A 106 -2.31 -0.11 -9.30
CA LEU A 106 -1.37 -1.23 -9.47
C LEU A 106 -2.06 -2.58 -9.30
N LEU A 107 -2.92 -2.72 -8.27
CA LEU A 107 -3.67 -3.95 -8.01
C LEU A 107 -4.56 -4.32 -9.21
N ILE A 108 -5.30 -3.34 -9.74
CA ILE A 108 -6.17 -3.52 -10.91
C ILE A 108 -5.34 -3.84 -12.15
N ASP A 109 -4.24 -3.12 -12.40
CA ASP A 109 -3.37 -3.33 -13.57
C ASP A 109 -2.81 -4.77 -13.59
N ILE A 110 -2.36 -5.30 -12.45
CA ILE A 110 -1.84 -6.68 -12.35
C ILE A 110 -2.93 -7.70 -12.68
N ALA A 111 -4.12 -7.57 -12.09
CA ALA A 111 -5.23 -8.49 -12.34
C ALA A 111 -5.72 -8.40 -13.79
N TRP A 112 -5.77 -7.19 -14.36
CA TRP A 112 -6.16 -6.95 -15.74
C TRP A 112 -5.16 -7.57 -16.72
N ASN A 113 -3.85 -7.41 -16.50
CA ASN A 113 -2.82 -8.02 -17.33
C ASN A 113 -2.90 -9.56 -17.28
N ALA A 114 -3.17 -10.14 -16.11
CA ALA A 114 -3.41 -11.57 -16.00
C ALA A 114 -4.60 -12.01 -16.87
N TYR A 115 -5.72 -11.30 -16.77
CA TYR A 115 -6.93 -11.56 -17.55
C TYR A 115 -6.67 -11.47 -19.07
N GLU A 116 -6.03 -10.41 -19.56
CA GLU A 116 -5.72 -10.23 -20.97
C GLU A 116 -4.87 -11.39 -21.52
N CYS A 117 -3.88 -11.84 -20.74
CA CYS A 117 -3.06 -12.99 -21.12
C CYS A 117 -3.87 -14.29 -21.21
N MET A 118 -4.82 -14.50 -20.28
CA MET A 118 -5.71 -15.67 -20.29
C MET A 118 -6.62 -15.67 -21.53
N VAL A 119 -7.20 -14.52 -21.89
CA VAL A 119 -8.06 -14.38 -23.09
C VAL A 119 -7.29 -14.68 -24.37
N GLN A 120 -6.01 -14.31 -24.43
CA GLN A 120 -5.13 -14.59 -25.55
C GLN A 120 -4.56 -16.02 -25.56
N GLY A 121 -4.86 -16.83 -24.53
CA GLY A 121 -4.32 -18.18 -24.37
C GLY A 121 -2.84 -18.24 -23.95
N ASN A 122 -2.23 -17.11 -23.56
CA ASN A 122 -0.85 -17.04 -23.09
C ASN A 122 -0.78 -17.31 -21.58
N TRP A 123 -0.84 -18.59 -21.22
CA TRP A 123 -0.92 -19.00 -19.83
C TRP A 123 0.36 -18.84 -19.02
N ASP A 124 1.53 -18.81 -19.67
CA ASP A 124 2.80 -18.58 -18.96
C ASP A 124 2.89 -17.14 -18.45
N GLU A 125 2.49 -16.17 -19.29
CA GLU A 125 2.42 -14.76 -18.89
C GLU A 125 1.25 -14.52 -17.92
N ALA A 126 0.11 -15.18 -18.10
CA ALA A 126 -1.00 -15.11 -17.14
C ALA A 126 -0.57 -15.57 -15.74
N ARG A 127 0.23 -16.63 -15.64
CA ARG A 127 0.81 -17.11 -14.37
C ARG A 127 1.82 -16.13 -13.81
N TYR A 128 2.63 -15.49 -14.65
CA TYR A 128 3.54 -14.45 -14.20
C TYR A 128 2.80 -13.29 -13.50
N TRP A 129 1.72 -12.78 -14.10
CA TRP A 129 0.89 -11.75 -13.49
C TRP A 129 0.15 -12.25 -12.25
N ALA A 130 -0.44 -13.45 -12.31
CA ALA A 130 -1.13 -14.04 -11.16
C ALA A 130 -0.20 -14.25 -9.96
N GLN A 131 1.04 -14.66 -10.18
CA GLN A 131 2.04 -14.88 -9.12
C GLN A 131 2.36 -13.60 -8.34
N GLN A 132 2.16 -12.42 -8.93
CA GLN A 132 2.38 -11.13 -8.26
C GLN A 132 1.26 -10.80 -7.25
N LEU A 133 0.09 -11.43 -7.36
CA LEU A 133 -1.03 -11.24 -6.43
C LEU A 133 -1.02 -12.28 -5.30
N VAL A 134 -0.46 -13.47 -5.54
CA VAL A 134 -0.65 -14.61 -4.66
C VAL A 134 0.67 -15.17 -4.14
N ARG A 135 0.64 -15.75 -2.93
CA ARG A 135 1.82 -16.38 -2.33
C ARG A 135 2.06 -17.83 -2.76
N ARG A 136 1.02 -18.53 -3.23
CA ARG A 136 1.12 -19.92 -3.71
C ARG A 136 1.77 -19.99 -5.09
N ASP A 137 2.42 -21.11 -5.39
CA ASP A 137 3.02 -21.37 -6.71
C ASP A 137 1.92 -21.63 -7.75
N VAL A 138 1.62 -20.64 -8.59
CA VAL A 138 0.58 -20.73 -9.62
C VAL A 138 1.00 -21.55 -10.84
N TYR A 139 2.30 -21.84 -11.00
CA TYR A 139 2.81 -22.65 -12.10
C TYR A 139 2.46 -24.13 -11.95
N ARG A 140 2.06 -24.56 -10.75
CA ARG A 140 1.56 -25.92 -10.48
C ARG A 140 0.03 -26.05 -10.60
N LEU A 141 -0.67 -24.96 -10.90
CA LEU A 141 -2.12 -24.92 -10.94
C LEU A 141 -2.67 -25.09 -12.37
N SER A 142 -3.82 -25.76 -12.48
CA SER A 142 -4.59 -25.76 -13.71
C SER A 142 -5.25 -24.39 -13.94
N GLU A 143 -5.59 -24.11 -15.20
CA GLU A 143 -6.14 -22.83 -15.65
C GLU A 143 -7.31 -22.31 -14.78
N PRO A 144 -8.32 -23.13 -14.42
CA PRO A 144 -9.42 -22.65 -13.55
C PRO A 144 -8.95 -22.20 -12.17
N TYR A 145 -7.92 -22.85 -11.61
CA TYR A 145 -7.38 -22.46 -10.30
C TYR A 145 -6.51 -21.20 -10.39
N VAL A 146 -5.85 -20.94 -11.53
CA VAL A 146 -5.15 -19.66 -11.75
C VAL A 146 -6.16 -18.51 -11.81
N ILE A 147 -7.26 -18.68 -12.57
CA ILE A 147 -8.36 -17.70 -12.63
C ILE A 147 -8.92 -17.44 -11.23
N SER A 148 -9.25 -18.51 -10.49
CA SER A 148 -9.75 -18.40 -9.12
C SER A 148 -8.78 -17.65 -8.21
N ALA A 149 -7.48 -17.92 -8.32
CA ALA A 149 -6.46 -17.26 -7.51
C ALA A 149 -6.39 -15.75 -7.76
N VAL A 150 -6.51 -15.32 -9.02
CA VAL A 150 -6.54 -13.89 -9.36
C VAL A 150 -7.77 -13.22 -8.79
N ILE A 151 -8.97 -13.81 -8.97
CA ILE A 151 -10.23 -13.22 -8.49
C ILE A 151 -10.25 -13.14 -6.96
N GLU A 152 -9.88 -14.24 -6.29
CA GLU A 152 -9.84 -14.33 -4.82
C GLU A 152 -8.90 -13.28 -4.23
N SER A 153 -7.66 -13.22 -4.72
CA SER A 153 -6.67 -12.28 -4.18
C SER A 153 -6.92 -10.83 -4.57
N LEU A 154 -7.53 -10.56 -5.74
CA LEU A 154 -8.01 -9.23 -6.09
C LEU A 154 -9.11 -8.77 -5.11
N ALA A 155 -10.09 -9.63 -4.85
CA ALA A 155 -11.20 -9.31 -3.94
C ALA A 155 -10.70 -9.11 -2.51
N GLU A 156 -9.86 -10.00 -2.00
CA GLU A 156 -9.24 -9.90 -0.67
C GLU A 156 -8.42 -8.60 -0.54
N SER A 157 -7.54 -8.32 -1.49
CA SER A 157 -6.69 -7.12 -1.45
C SER A 157 -7.51 -5.82 -1.60
N LEU A 158 -8.58 -5.81 -2.39
CA LEU A 158 -9.49 -4.68 -2.53
C LEU A 158 -10.23 -4.41 -1.21
N VAL A 159 -10.72 -5.46 -0.57
CA VAL A 159 -11.42 -5.34 0.72
C VAL A 159 -10.45 -4.84 1.78
N ASP A 160 -9.35 -5.56 2.01
CA ASP A 160 -8.41 -5.27 3.09
C ASP A 160 -7.67 -3.93 2.90
N GLY A 161 -7.31 -3.60 1.65
CA GLY A 161 -6.50 -2.43 1.34
C GLY A 161 -7.29 -1.14 1.13
N ILE A 162 -8.59 -1.21 0.80
CA ILE A 162 -9.37 -0.05 0.36
C ILE A 162 -10.74 0.01 1.03
N VAL A 163 -11.57 -1.01 0.86
CA VAL A 163 -12.97 -0.94 1.32
C VAL A 163 -13.01 -0.85 2.84
N SER A 164 -12.30 -1.73 3.53
CA SER A 164 -12.33 -1.79 5.00
C SER A 164 -11.82 -0.48 5.64
N PRO A 165 -10.61 0.03 5.30
CA PRO A 165 -10.12 1.29 5.89
C PRO A 165 -11.00 2.53 5.63
N LEU A 166 -11.81 2.51 4.56
CA LEU A 166 -12.71 3.63 4.22
C LEU A 166 -14.10 3.53 4.85
N THR A 167 -14.52 2.34 5.31
CA THR A 167 -15.93 2.10 5.66
C THR A 167 -16.20 1.66 7.09
N TYR A 168 -15.24 1.05 7.80
CA TYR A 168 -15.42 0.60 9.19
C TYR A 168 -14.11 0.53 9.97
#